data_AF-A0A6P0CIL9-F1
#
_entry.id   AF-A0A6P0CIL9-F1
#
_cell.length_a   1.000
_cell.length_b   1.000
_cell.length_c   1.000
_cell.angle_alpha   90.00
_cell.angle_beta   90.00
_cell.angle_gamma   90.00
#
_symmetry.space_group_name_H-M   'P 1'
#
loop_
_entity.id
_entity.type
_entity.pdbx_description
1 polymer ?
#
loop_
_entity_poly.entity_id
_entity_poly.type
_entity_poly.pdbx_seq_one_letter_code
_entity_poly.pdbx_strand_id
1 'polypeptide(L)'
;MKAFSDPRLAAVLKQVREAETVQALARLRLVWASYPKRVFLLSNLPVEMPVDHLIEFNDLMPDRLELELLDKGEVPITAKSLVRLRSDLGYNESAARKVVARSNASNPAKMLSALPELVRACAFLSTYRAGDAKKTKQKHLFLPKNFKVYWPEKLGKPLEIDLKLWTNEEILEHLEAGWGQGNVEELMVSTYVPV
;
A
#
# COMPACT_ATOMS: atom_id res chain seq x y z
N MET A 1 11.69 -15.26 -22.09
CA MET A 1 13.06 -15.82 -22.02
C MET A 1 13.08 -17.08 -22.89
N LYS A 2 13.99 -17.18 -23.86
CA LYS A 2 14.04 -18.31 -24.80
C LYS A 2 14.54 -19.55 -24.05
N ALA A 3 13.71 -20.58 -23.89
CA ALA A 3 14.17 -21.86 -23.38
C ALA A 3 15.18 -22.44 -24.38
N PHE A 4 16.36 -22.84 -23.91
CA PHE A 4 17.31 -23.54 -24.77
C PHE A 4 16.71 -24.89 -25.17
N SER A 5 16.89 -25.27 -26.45
CA SER A 5 16.31 -26.49 -26.99
C SER A 5 16.95 -27.77 -26.44
N ASP A 6 18.13 -27.68 -25.80
CA ASP A 6 18.82 -28.82 -25.18
C ASP A 6 18.47 -28.96 -23.69
N PRO A 7 17.83 -30.07 -23.28
CA PRO A 7 17.47 -30.34 -21.89
C PRO A 7 18.64 -30.38 -20.91
N ARG A 8 19.84 -30.79 -21.36
CA ARG A 8 21.02 -30.93 -20.48
C ARG A 8 21.56 -29.57 -20.07
N LEU A 9 21.69 -28.66 -21.04
CA LEU A 9 22.10 -27.30 -20.78
C LEU A 9 21.08 -26.56 -19.90
N ALA A 10 19.79 -26.80 -20.13
CA ALA A 10 18.72 -26.24 -19.29
C ALA A 10 18.83 -26.70 -17.83
N ALA A 11 19.16 -27.98 -17.59
CA ALA A 11 19.36 -28.53 -16.25
C ALA A 11 20.58 -27.91 -15.54
N VAL A 12 21.71 -27.77 -16.22
CA VAL A 12 22.91 -27.13 -15.65
C VAL A 12 22.63 -25.66 -15.30
N LEU A 13 22.00 -24.90 -16.21
CA LEU A 13 21.62 -23.51 -15.95
C LEU A 13 20.59 -23.37 -14.81
N LYS A 14 19.75 -24.38 -14.61
CA LYS A 14 18.84 -24.43 -13.46
C LYS A 14 19.65 -24.53 -12.17
N GLN A 15 20.58 -25.48 -12.10
CA GLN A 15 21.42 -25.72 -10.93
C GLN A 15 22.34 -24.53 -10.61
N VAL A 16 22.94 -23.89 -11.62
CA VAL A 16 23.79 -22.70 -11.43
C VAL A 16 23.00 -21.55 -10.83
N ARG A 17 21.81 -21.25 -11.38
CA ARG A 17 20.96 -20.16 -10.86
C ARG A 17 20.50 -20.41 -9.43
N GLU A 18 20.20 -21.66 -9.10
CA GLU A 18 19.85 -22.04 -7.73
C GLU A 18 21.00 -21.78 -6.76
N ALA A 19 22.21 -22.26 -7.09
CA ALA A 19 23.40 -22.06 -6.28
C ALA A 19 23.77 -20.58 -6.10
N GLU A 20 23.68 -19.79 -7.18
CA GLU A 20 23.92 -18.34 -7.14
C GLU A 20 22.90 -17.62 -6.24
N THR A 21 21.62 -18.03 -6.29
CA THR A 21 20.57 -17.46 -5.46
C THR A 21 20.82 -17.73 -3.98
N VAL A 22 21.18 -18.97 -3.62
CA VAL A 22 21.57 -19.35 -2.25
C VAL A 22 22.79 -18.53 -1.79
N GLN A 23 23.80 -18.38 -2.64
CA GLN A 23 25.00 -17.62 -2.31
C GLN A 23 24.70 -16.12 -2.13
N ALA A 24 23.85 -15.54 -2.96
CA ALA A 24 23.43 -14.15 -2.83
C ALA A 24 22.70 -13.89 -1.51
N LEU A 25 21.81 -14.79 -1.10
CA LEU A 25 21.12 -14.72 0.18
C LEU A 25 22.06 -14.85 1.37
N ALA A 26 23.04 -15.78 1.31
CA ALA A 26 24.05 -15.91 2.34
C ALA A 26 24.88 -14.62 2.52
N ARG A 27 25.13 -13.86 1.43
CA ARG A 27 25.84 -12.58 1.47
C ARG A 27 25.05 -11.45 2.15
N LEU A 28 23.73 -11.57 2.32
CA LEU A 28 22.92 -10.59 3.05
C LEU A 28 23.22 -10.58 4.56
N ARG A 29 23.91 -11.63 5.07
CA ARG A 29 24.32 -11.77 6.48
C ARG A 29 23.16 -11.53 7.44
N LEU A 30 22.09 -12.32 7.28
CA LEU A 30 20.85 -12.14 8.03
C LEU A 30 20.97 -12.52 9.52
N VAL A 31 21.86 -13.47 9.86
CA VAL A 31 22.03 -14.01 11.23
C VAL A 31 22.43 -12.95 12.27
N TRP A 32 23.24 -11.97 11.87
CA TRP A 32 23.79 -10.94 12.78
C TRP A 32 23.11 -9.58 12.61
N ALA A 33 21.94 -9.53 11.99
CA ALA A 33 21.23 -8.27 11.81
C ALA A 33 20.59 -7.83 13.14
N SER A 34 20.81 -6.58 13.55
CA SER A 34 20.20 -6.00 14.75
C SER A 34 18.68 -5.84 14.65
N TYR A 35 18.13 -5.92 13.43
CA TYR A 35 16.70 -5.86 13.12
C TYR A 35 16.34 -6.96 12.11
N PRO A 36 15.11 -7.50 12.17
CA PRO A 36 14.65 -8.49 11.20
C PRO A 36 14.62 -7.86 9.80
N LYS A 37 15.40 -8.43 8.87
CA LYS A 37 15.43 -7.99 7.48
C LYS A 37 14.44 -8.81 6.66
N ARG A 38 13.49 -8.14 6.00
CA ARG A 38 12.58 -8.78 5.04
C ARG A 38 13.33 -8.95 3.71
N VAL A 39 13.34 -10.17 3.18
CA VAL A 39 13.98 -10.48 1.89
C VAL A 39 12.93 -11.02 0.94
N PHE A 40 12.79 -10.37 -0.22
CA PHE A 40 11.87 -10.80 -1.26
C PHE A 40 12.65 -11.56 -2.34
N LEU A 41 12.34 -12.85 -2.50
CA LEU A 41 12.92 -13.67 -3.57
C LEU A 41 11.98 -13.69 -4.76
N LEU A 42 12.37 -13.02 -5.85
CA LEU A 42 11.61 -12.97 -7.09
C LEU A 42 12.21 -13.96 -8.10
N SER A 43 11.81 -15.23 -8.02
CA SER A 43 12.27 -16.25 -8.96
C SER A 43 11.17 -17.23 -9.35
N ASN A 44 11.16 -17.61 -10.63
CA ASN A 44 10.35 -18.73 -11.12
C ASN A 44 11.01 -20.09 -10.89
N LEU A 45 12.13 -20.11 -10.16
CA LEU A 45 12.91 -21.28 -9.84
C LEU A 45 12.69 -21.64 -8.37
N PRO A 46 12.34 -22.90 -8.03
CA PRO A 46 12.34 -23.33 -6.65
C PRO A 46 13.78 -23.34 -6.13
N VAL A 47 13.98 -22.80 -4.93
CA VAL A 47 15.28 -22.76 -4.26
C VAL A 47 15.15 -23.54 -2.96
N GLU A 48 16.09 -24.45 -2.69
CA GLU A 48 16.11 -25.25 -1.46
C GLU A 48 16.49 -24.42 -0.21
N MET A 49 15.51 -23.68 0.33
CA MET A 49 15.65 -22.91 1.57
C MET A 49 14.32 -22.75 2.29
N PRO A 50 14.32 -22.51 3.61
CA PRO A 50 13.11 -22.17 4.33
C PRO A 50 12.56 -20.85 3.82
N VAL A 51 11.32 -20.87 3.34
CA VAL A 51 10.56 -19.68 2.93
C VAL A 51 9.42 -19.51 3.93
N ASP A 52 9.35 -18.34 4.58
CA ASP A 52 8.29 -18.06 5.56
C ASP A 52 6.92 -17.92 4.89
N HIS A 53 6.87 -17.21 3.76
CA HIS A 53 5.63 -16.92 3.03
C HIS A 53 5.85 -16.98 1.51
N LEU A 54 4.99 -17.73 0.82
CA LEU A 54 4.84 -17.67 -0.64
C LEU A 54 3.70 -16.72 -0.96
N ILE A 55 3.99 -15.67 -1.73
CA ILE A 55 3.04 -14.63 -2.10
C ILE A 55 3.07 -14.49 -3.62
N GLU A 56 1.89 -14.35 -4.23
CA GLU A 56 1.81 -14.08 -5.66
C GLU A 56 2.38 -12.70 -5.98
N PHE A 57 3.02 -12.57 -7.15
CA PHE A 57 3.58 -11.28 -7.56
C PHE A 57 2.53 -10.15 -7.58
N ASN A 58 1.30 -10.47 -7.97
CA ASN A 58 0.20 -9.49 -7.99
C ASN A 58 -0.24 -9.06 -6.60
N ASP A 59 -0.09 -9.91 -5.58
CA ASP A 59 -0.40 -9.55 -4.19
C ASP A 59 0.76 -8.79 -3.52
N LEU A 60 1.99 -8.95 -4.04
CA LEU A 60 3.15 -8.18 -3.59
C LEU A 60 3.15 -6.75 -4.14
N MET A 61 2.68 -6.57 -5.37
CA MET A 61 2.72 -5.27 -6.04
C MET A 61 1.58 -4.37 -5.55
N PRO A 62 1.87 -3.10 -5.21
CA PRO A 62 0.84 -2.17 -4.78
C PRO A 62 -0.15 -1.93 -5.92
N ASP A 63 -1.43 -1.95 -5.56
CA ASP A 63 -2.51 -1.72 -6.50
C ASP A 63 -2.63 -0.22 -6.85
N ARG A 64 -3.40 0.15 -7.88
CA ARG A 64 -3.46 1.57 -8.31
C ARG A 64 -3.91 2.52 -7.20
N LEU A 65 -4.88 2.13 -6.37
CA LEU A 65 -5.31 2.96 -5.23
C LEU A 65 -4.28 3.02 -4.11
N GLU A 66 -3.49 1.97 -3.93
CA GLU A 66 -2.42 1.96 -2.92
C GLU A 66 -1.27 2.86 -3.38
N LEU A 67 -0.95 2.87 -4.67
CA LEU A 67 0.02 3.82 -5.24
C LEU A 67 -0.40 5.28 -5.02
N GLU A 68 -1.66 5.61 -5.26
CA GLU A 68 -2.19 6.96 -4.99
C GLU A 68 -2.13 7.31 -3.48
N LEU A 69 -2.37 6.33 -2.62
CA LEU A 69 -2.24 6.50 -1.17
C LEU A 69 -0.79 6.75 -0.76
N LEU A 70 0.16 6.07 -1.39
CA LEU A 70 1.58 6.25 -1.13
C LEU A 70 2.12 7.59 -1.65
N ASP A 71 1.61 8.06 -2.80
CA ASP A 71 2.05 9.30 -3.43
C ASP A 71 1.49 10.54 -2.70
N LYS A 72 0.17 10.56 -2.47
CA LYS A 72 -0.52 11.73 -1.92
C LYS A 72 -0.82 11.63 -0.42
N GLY A 73 -0.66 10.46 0.19
CA GLY A 73 -0.93 10.25 1.61
C GLY A 73 -2.42 10.12 1.97
N GLU A 74 -3.31 10.10 0.99
CA GLU A 74 -4.76 10.03 1.24
C GLU A 74 -5.50 9.43 0.05
N VAL A 75 -6.54 8.64 0.30
CA VAL A 75 -7.40 8.08 -0.76
C VAL A 75 -8.84 7.89 -0.28
N PRO A 76 -9.84 8.28 -1.10
CA PRO A 76 -11.23 7.88 -0.90
C PRO A 76 -11.44 6.39 -1.16
N ILE A 77 -12.01 5.67 -0.19
CA ILE A 77 -12.33 4.24 -0.33
C ILE A 77 -13.66 4.04 -1.08
N THR A 78 -14.51 5.06 -1.15
CA THR A 78 -15.84 4.95 -1.76
C THR A 78 -15.87 5.56 -3.16
N ALA A 79 -16.47 4.86 -4.12
CA ALA A 79 -16.47 5.24 -5.54
C ALA A 79 -16.99 6.67 -5.81
N LYS A 80 -18.05 7.11 -5.12
CA LYS A 80 -18.58 8.47 -5.29
C LYS A 80 -17.62 9.54 -4.79
N SER A 81 -17.06 9.33 -3.60
CA SER A 81 -16.02 10.20 -3.04
C SER A 81 -14.79 10.27 -3.93
N LEU A 82 -14.43 9.14 -4.55
CA LEU A 82 -13.29 9.06 -5.46
C LEU A 82 -13.46 9.95 -6.69
N VAL A 83 -14.62 9.95 -7.32
CA VAL A 83 -14.89 10.80 -8.50
C VAL A 83 -14.86 12.30 -8.13
N ARG A 84 -15.33 12.66 -6.93
CA ARG A 84 -15.44 14.06 -6.49
C ARG A 84 -14.12 14.63 -5.95
N LEU A 85 -13.49 13.93 -5.00
CA LEU A 85 -12.26 14.36 -4.34
C LEU A 85 -11.01 14.12 -5.19
N ARG A 86 -11.06 13.13 -6.08
CA ARG A 86 -9.97 12.77 -6.99
C ARG A 86 -10.43 12.86 -8.46
N SER A 87 -10.88 14.04 -8.84
CA SER A 87 -11.26 14.35 -10.22
C SER A 87 -10.06 14.31 -11.19
N ASP A 88 -8.84 14.46 -10.66
CA ASP A 88 -7.56 14.30 -11.35
C ASP A 88 -7.37 12.90 -11.97
N LEU A 89 -7.94 11.87 -11.38
CA LEU A 89 -7.83 10.49 -11.90
C LEU A 89 -8.76 10.21 -13.10
N GLY A 90 -9.69 11.13 -13.40
CA GLY A 90 -10.55 11.06 -14.58
C GLY A 90 -11.51 9.86 -14.62
N TYR A 91 -11.89 9.32 -13.45
CA TYR A 91 -12.80 8.19 -13.39
C TYR A 91 -14.27 8.60 -13.49
N ASN A 92 -15.05 7.81 -14.24
CA ASN A 92 -16.50 7.80 -14.14
C ASN A 92 -16.96 6.96 -12.94
N GLU A 93 -18.19 7.14 -12.45
CA GLU A 93 -18.70 6.42 -11.26
C GLU A 93 -18.65 4.89 -11.44
N SER A 94 -18.94 4.38 -12.64
CA SER A 94 -18.85 2.94 -12.96
C SER A 94 -17.41 2.43 -12.94
N ALA A 95 -16.46 3.23 -13.43
CA ALA A 95 -15.03 2.88 -13.40
C ALA A 95 -14.50 2.93 -11.97
N ALA A 96 -14.86 3.94 -11.18
CA ALA A 96 -14.49 4.06 -9.77
C ALA A 96 -14.99 2.87 -8.95
N ARG A 97 -16.22 2.38 -9.19
CA ARG A 97 -16.72 1.17 -8.52
C ARG A 97 -15.87 -0.07 -8.84
N LYS A 98 -15.46 -0.24 -10.10
CA LYS A 98 -14.61 -1.37 -10.51
C LYS A 98 -13.22 -1.31 -9.87
N VAL A 99 -12.62 -0.12 -9.80
CA VAL A 99 -11.30 0.08 -9.18
C VAL A 99 -11.35 -0.20 -7.69
N VAL A 100 -12.33 0.37 -6.97
CA VAL A 100 -12.53 0.13 -5.53
C VAL A 100 -12.77 -1.36 -5.23
N ALA A 101 -13.58 -2.04 -6.06
CA ALA A 101 -13.84 -3.46 -5.92
C ALA A 101 -12.60 -4.31 -6.15
N ARG A 102 -11.79 -3.99 -7.18
CA ARG A 102 -10.56 -4.71 -7.51
C ARG A 102 -9.52 -4.62 -6.40
N SER A 103 -9.32 -3.42 -5.86
CA SER A 103 -8.35 -3.19 -4.78
C SER A 103 -8.84 -3.64 -3.41
N ASN A 104 -10.06 -4.18 -3.33
CA ASN A 104 -10.72 -4.54 -2.07
C ASN A 104 -10.60 -3.42 -1.02
N ALA A 105 -10.66 -2.16 -1.47
CA ALA A 105 -10.37 -0.99 -0.65
C ALA A 105 -11.35 -0.83 0.52
N SER A 106 -12.50 -1.51 0.46
CA SER A 106 -13.45 -1.67 1.57
C SER A 106 -12.80 -2.17 2.86
N ASN A 107 -11.71 -2.95 2.75
CA ASN A 107 -10.91 -3.39 3.89
C ASN A 107 -9.63 -2.54 4.03
N PRO A 108 -9.61 -1.53 4.91
CA PRO A 108 -8.45 -0.66 5.10
C PRO A 108 -7.22 -1.43 5.63
N ALA A 109 -7.41 -2.57 6.29
CA ALA A 109 -6.32 -3.41 6.79
C ALA A 109 -5.39 -3.87 5.67
N LYS A 110 -5.96 -4.25 4.52
CA LYS A 110 -5.20 -4.76 3.38
C LYS A 110 -4.37 -3.63 2.75
N MET A 111 -4.98 -2.47 2.53
CA MET A 111 -4.28 -1.30 1.97
C MET A 111 -3.14 -0.80 2.86
N LEU A 112 -3.30 -0.92 4.18
CA LEU A 112 -2.29 -0.51 5.15
C LEU A 112 -1.23 -1.60 5.39
N SER A 113 -1.43 -2.84 4.95
CA SER A 113 -0.54 -3.98 5.28
C SER A 113 0.89 -3.82 4.77
N ALA A 114 1.06 -3.14 3.63
CA ALA A 114 2.37 -2.86 3.04
C ALA A 114 3.16 -1.77 3.80
N LEU A 115 2.49 -0.98 4.64
CA LEU A 115 3.10 0.14 5.36
C LEU A 115 3.81 -0.32 6.65
N PRO A 116 4.86 0.42 7.09
CA PRO A 116 5.47 0.21 8.40
C PRO A 116 4.45 0.35 9.54
N GLU A 117 4.65 -0.41 10.61
CA GLU A 117 3.73 -0.49 11.74
C GLU A 117 3.37 0.87 12.34
N LEU A 118 4.36 1.75 12.53
CA LEU A 118 4.13 3.10 13.06
C LEU A 118 3.21 3.93 12.15
N VAL A 119 3.42 3.86 10.83
CA VAL A 119 2.59 4.58 9.84
C VAL A 119 1.17 4.03 9.85
N ARG A 120 1.02 2.71 9.98
CA ARG A 120 -0.29 2.05 10.09
C ARG A 120 -1.06 2.51 11.32
N ALA A 121 -0.39 2.60 12.47
CA ALA A 121 -1.01 3.05 13.72
C ALA A 121 -1.44 4.53 13.69
N CYS A 122 -0.73 5.34 12.90
CA CYS A 122 -1.05 6.76 12.69
C CYS A 122 -2.01 7.01 11.52
N ALA A 123 -2.56 5.97 10.89
CA ALA A 123 -3.54 6.12 9.82
C ALA A 123 -4.94 6.40 10.39
N PHE A 124 -5.68 7.29 9.73
CA PHE A 124 -7.03 7.67 10.11
C PHE A 124 -8.03 7.23 9.06
N LEU A 125 -9.11 6.59 9.51
CA LEU A 125 -10.27 6.33 8.70
C LEU A 125 -11.37 7.31 9.08
N SER A 126 -11.70 8.22 8.16
CA SER A 126 -12.89 9.05 8.30
C SER A 126 -14.08 8.34 7.66
N THR A 127 -15.20 8.33 8.36
CA THR A 127 -16.49 7.88 7.86
C THR A 127 -17.48 9.03 7.98
N TYR A 128 -18.19 9.34 6.91
CA TYR A 128 -19.09 10.49 6.86
C TYR A 128 -20.25 10.21 5.90
N ARG A 129 -21.29 11.05 5.90
CA ARG A 129 -22.37 11.01 4.92
C ARG A 129 -22.28 12.19 3.98
N ALA A 130 -22.27 11.91 2.68
CA ALA A 130 -22.31 12.92 1.62
C ALA A 130 -23.05 12.38 0.37
N GLY A 131 -23.63 13.28 -0.41
CA GLY A 131 -24.30 12.94 -1.67
C GLY A 131 -25.30 14.00 -2.14
N ASP A 132 -25.52 14.09 -3.47
CA ASP A 132 -26.37 15.11 -4.09
C ASP A 132 -27.87 14.92 -3.76
N ALA A 133 -28.45 13.76 -4.10
CA ALA A 133 -29.88 13.47 -3.90
C ALA A 133 -30.19 12.62 -2.66
N LYS A 134 -29.25 11.75 -2.26
CA LYS A 134 -29.31 10.94 -1.04
C LYS A 134 -27.92 10.88 -0.43
N LYS A 135 -27.83 11.26 0.85
CA LYS A 135 -26.60 11.19 1.64
C LYS A 135 -26.23 9.73 1.85
N THR A 136 -25.09 9.33 1.29
CA THR A 136 -24.57 7.95 1.36
C THR A 136 -23.36 7.90 2.25
N LYS A 137 -23.20 6.82 3.03
CA LYS A 137 -22.00 6.61 3.86
C LYS A 137 -20.76 6.50 2.96
N GLN A 138 -19.83 7.40 3.17
CA GLN A 138 -18.53 7.47 2.51
C GLN A 138 -17.43 7.15 3.53
N LYS A 139 -16.31 6.65 3.01
CA LYS A 139 -15.10 6.38 3.77
C LYS A 139 -13.89 7.01 3.08
N HIS A 140 -13.01 7.62 3.84
CA HIS A 140 -11.77 8.19 3.34
C HIS A 140 -10.61 7.87 4.28
N LEU A 141 -9.52 7.39 3.70
CA LEU A 141 -8.31 6.98 4.41
C LEU A 141 -7.26 8.08 4.31
N PHE A 142 -6.65 8.42 5.44
CA PHE A 142 -5.60 9.41 5.56
C PHE A 142 -4.38 8.81 6.24
N LEU A 143 -3.20 9.06 5.67
CA LEU A 143 -1.90 8.86 6.28
C LEU A 143 -1.43 10.16 6.96
N PRO A 144 -0.40 10.10 7.81
CA PRO A 144 0.20 11.32 8.37
C PRO A 144 0.61 12.32 7.29
N LYS A 145 0.43 13.61 7.55
CA LYS A 145 0.59 14.68 6.54
C LYS A 145 1.96 14.73 5.87
N ASN A 146 2.99 14.39 6.63
CA ASN A 146 4.37 14.40 6.18
C ASN A 146 4.85 13.01 5.78
N PHE A 147 3.94 12.03 5.65
CA PHE A 147 4.30 10.73 5.12
C PHE A 147 4.82 10.91 3.70
N LYS A 148 6.05 10.45 3.49
CA LYS A 148 6.66 10.33 2.17
C LYS A 148 7.29 8.95 2.09
N VAL A 149 7.13 8.30 0.94
CA VAL A 149 7.85 7.06 0.66
C VAL A 149 9.33 7.38 0.62
N TYR A 150 10.06 6.90 1.64
CA TYR A 150 11.48 7.12 1.77
C TYR A 150 12.24 6.08 0.94
N TRP A 151 13.10 6.57 0.05
CA TRP A 151 14.12 5.75 -0.59
C TRP A 151 15.41 5.90 0.24
N PRO A 152 15.90 4.84 0.90
CA PRO A 152 17.11 4.94 1.70
C PRO A 152 18.34 5.17 0.82
N GLU A 153 18.76 6.43 0.72
CA GLU A 153 20.04 6.79 0.07
C GLU A 153 21.24 6.22 0.85
N LYS A 154 21.10 6.01 2.17
CA LYS A 154 22.13 5.41 3.04
C LYS A 154 21.49 4.50 4.08
N LEU A 155 21.62 3.19 3.88
CA LEU A 155 21.31 2.17 4.89
C LEU A 155 22.22 2.39 6.12
N GLY A 156 21.67 2.86 7.24
CA GLY A 156 22.41 2.85 8.53
C GLY A 156 22.39 4.12 9.38
N LYS A 157 21.66 5.18 9.02
CA LYS A 157 21.37 6.27 9.96
C LYS A 157 19.94 6.14 10.49
N PRO A 158 19.70 6.23 11.81
CA PRO A 158 18.34 6.32 12.33
C PRO A 158 17.72 7.59 11.76
N LEU A 159 16.59 7.42 11.08
CA LEU A 159 15.81 8.52 10.56
C LEU A 159 14.86 8.96 11.67
N GLU A 160 15.01 10.20 12.14
CA GLU A 160 14.00 10.83 13.00
C GLU A 160 12.79 11.17 12.11
N ILE A 161 11.66 10.51 12.37
CA ILE A 161 10.42 10.70 11.61
C ILE A 161 9.41 11.40 12.52
N ASP A 162 9.26 12.70 12.34
CA ASP A 162 8.26 13.50 13.05
C ASP A 162 6.89 13.38 12.36
N LEU A 163 6.09 12.37 12.69
CA LEU A 163 4.77 12.20 12.08
C LEU A 163 3.77 13.28 12.54
N LYS A 164 3.31 14.12 11.60
CA LYS A 164 2.25 15.11 11.84
C LYS A 164 0.89 14.48 11.57
N LEU A 165 0.10 14.35 12.64
CA LEU A 165 -1.27 13.84 12.58
C LEU A 165 -2.22 14.91 12.05
N TRP A 166 -3.34 14.46 11.48
CA TRP A 166 -4.43 15.33 11.07
C TRP A 166 -5.31 15.69 12.27
N THR A 167 -5.80 16.92 12.30
CA THR A 167 -6.89 17.31 13.22
C THR A 167 -8.25 17.08 12.55
N ASN A 168 -9.31 16.93 13.35
CA ASN A 168 -10.66 16.71 12.82
C ASN A 168 -11.16 17.88 11.96
N GLU A 169 -10.78 19.11 12.31
CA GLU A 169 -11.14 20.33 11.58
C GLU A 169 -10.52 20.33 10.18
N GLU A 170 -9.22 20.02 10.08
CA GLU A 170 -8.51 19.96 8.80
C GLU A 170 -9.03 18.82 7.90
N ILE A 171 -9.43 17.68 8.48
CA ILE A 171 -10.08 16.60 7.72
C ILE A 171 -11.41 17.10 7.14
N LEU A 172 -12.19 17.82 7.93
CA LEU A 172 -13.48 18.34 7.50
C LEU A 172 -13.30 19.37 6.37
N GLU A 173 -12.37 20.33 6.52
CA GLU A 173 -12.04 21.31 5.47
C GLU A 173 -11.63 20.63 4.16
N HIS A 174 -10.78 19.59 4.24
CA HIS A 174 -10.35 18.84 3.07
C HIS A 174 -11.52 18.12 2.37
N LEU A 175 -12.42 17.51 3.15
CA LEU A 175 -13.60 16.83 2.60
C LEU A 175 -14.60 17.82 1.99
N GLU A 176 -14.79 18.99 2.63
CA GLU A 176 -15.65 20.06 2.13
C GLU A 176 -15.10 20.72 0.87
N ALA A 177 -13.77 20.77 0.69
CA ALA A 177 -13.18 21.27 -0.56
C ALA A 177 -13.63 20.47 -1.79
N GLY A 178 -13.88 19.15 -1.65
CA GLY A 178 -14.37 18.31 -2.74
C GLY A 178 -15.89 18.16 -2.83
N TRP A 179 -16.59 18.13 -1.68
CA TRP A 179 -18.04 17.96 -1.64
C TRP A 179 -18.84 19.27 -1.64
N GLY A 180 -18.17 20.41 -1.41
CA GLY A 180 -18.77 21.70 -1.10
C GLY A 180 -18.98 21.89 0.40
N GLN A 181 -18.87 23.14 0.86
CA GLN A 181 -19.07 23.51 2.27
C GLN A 181 -20.46 23.07 2.78
N GLY A 182 -20.52 22.44 3.95
CA GLY A 182 -21.75 22.01 4.60
C GLY A 182 -22.40 20.73 4.04
N ASN A 183 -21.81 20.08 3.05
CA ASN A 183 -22.34 18.83 2.46
C ASN A 183 -21.86 17.54 3.15
N VAL A 184 -20.99 17.67 4.15
CA VAL A 184 -20.45 16.55 4.93
C VAL A 184 -21.15 16.49 6.28
N GLU A 185 -21.89 15.41 6.52
CA GLU A 185 -22.58 15.18 7.80
C GLU A 185 -22.07 13.93 8.52
N GLU A 186 -22.25 13.88 9.83
CA GLU A 186 -21.92 12.72 10.69
C GLU A 186 -20.44 12.27 10.53
N LEU A 187 -19.48 13.22 10.54
CA LEU A 187 -18.06 12.89 10.47
C LEU A 187 -17.62 12.13 11.74
N MET A 188 -17.21 10.88 11.54
CA MET A 188 -16.57 10.05 12.55
C MET A 188 -15.16 9.70 12.09
N VAL A 189 -14.15 10.09 12.86
CA VAL A 189 -12.75 9.78 12.62
C VAL A 189 -12.31 8.71 13.60
N SER A 190 -11.89 7.57 13.10
CA SER A 190 -11.31 6.50 13.92
C SER A 190 -9.84 6.31 13.56
N THR A 191 -8.97 6.30 14.57
CA THR A 191 -7.59 5.80 14.42
C THR A 191 -7.64 4.31 14.12
N TYR A 192 -6.93 3.88 13.09
CA TYR A 192 -6.83 2.47 12.78
C TYR A 192 -5.87 1.80 13.77
N VAL A 193 -6.42 1.04 14.72
CA VAL A 193 -5.60 0.21 15.62
C VAL A 193 -5.35 -1.13 14.92
N PRO A 194 -4.10 -1.49 14.61
CA PRO A 194 -3.80 -2.81 14.10
C PRO A 194 -4.09 -3.84 15.21
N VAL A 195 -4.99 -4.79 14.93
CA VAL A 195 -5.12 -6.04 15.70
C VAL A 195 -4.12 -7.05 15.16
#